data_AF-A0A1B6D0Z9-F1
#
_entry.id   AF-A0A1B6D0Z9-F1
#
_cell.length_a   1.000
_cell.length_b   1.000
_cell.length_c   1.000
_cell.angle_alpha   90.00
_cell.angle_beta   90.00
_cell.angle_gamma   90.00
#
_symmetry.space_group_name_H-M   'P 1'
#
loop_
_entity.id
_entity.type
_entity.pdbx_description
1 polymer ?
#
loop_
_entity_poly.entity_id
_entity_poly.type
_entity_poly.pdbx_seq_one_letter_code
_entity_poly.pdbx_strand_id
1 'polypeptide(L)'
;FCKAVLRKYITFHLKTFHNAATCHYLAASELFHNNLIKCPALLLVSKSDPIGSIISNEAIRKKWTNNNIKVHWKCWEDSKHVSHFLKYKSDYINTLENFLDSLILQENKDEILPQKQKVHANL
;
A
#
# COMPACT_ATOMS: atom_id res chain seq x y z
N PHE A 1 3.07 4.81 -34.55
CA PHE A 1 3.88 3.71 -35.09
C PHE A 1 4.81 3.08 -34.03
N CYS A 2 5.78 3.82 -33.44
CA CYS A 2 6.77 3.24 -32.50
C CYS A 2 6.20 2.61 -31.21
N LYS A 3 5.13 3.17 -30.62
CA LYS A 3 4.50 2.62 -29.40
C LYS A 3 3.98 1.19 -29.58
N ALA A 4 3.42 0.87 -30.74
CA ALA A 4 2.85 -0.45 -31.03
C ALA A 4 3.95 -1.51 -31.20
N VAL A 5 5.04 -1.15 -31.88
CA VAL A 5 6.21 -2.02 -32.05
C VAL A 5 6.87 -2.29 -30.70
N LEU A 6 7.12 -1.25 -29.91
CA LEU A 6 7.69 -1.39 -28.57
C LEU A 6 6.83 -2.28 -27.67
N ARG A 7 5.50 -2.08 -27.68
CA ARG A 7 4.58 -2.93 -26.92
C ARG A 7 4.67 -4.39 -27.33
N LYS A 8 4.73 -4.68 -28.63
CA LYS A 8 4.89 -6.06 -29.15
C LYS A 8 6.21 -6.67 -28.70
N TYR A 9 7.30 -5.92 -28.79
CA TYR A 9 8.62 -6.36 -28.33
C TYR A 9 8.64 -6.67 -26.82
N ILE A 10 8.15 -5.76 -25.98
CA ILE A 10 8.08 -5.97 -24.52
C ILE A 10 7.22 -7.19 -24.20
N THR A 11 6.08 -7.34 -24.87
CA THR A 11 5.20 -8.50 -24.66
C THR A 11 5.88 -9.80 -25.05
N PHE A 12 6.58 -9.82 -26.18
CA PHE A 12 7.34 -10.97 -26.64
C PHE A 12 8.45 -11.32 -25.63
N HIS A 13 9.25 -10.34 -25.22
CA HIS A 13 10.31 -10.52 -24.22
C HIS A 13 9.77 -11.11 -22.91
N LEU A 14 8.72 -10.52 -22.34
CA LEU A 14 8.12 -11.01 -21.09
C LEU A 14 7.56 -12.44 -21.22
N LYS A 15 7.05 -12.82 -22.40
CA LYS A 15 6.59 -14.20 -22.64
C LYS A 15 7.74 -15.17 -22.81
N THR A 16 8.75 -14.82 -23.60
CA THR A 16 9.92 -15.67 -23.88
C THR A 16 10.71 -15.96 -22.61
N PHE A 17 10.90 -14.95 -21.76
CA PHE A 17 11.63 -15.08 -20.50
C PHE A 17 10.72 -15.37 -19.31
N HIS A 18 9.59 -16.05 -19.53
CA HIS A 18 8.62 -16.29 -18.46
C HIS A 18 9.22 -17.05 -17.27
N ASN A 19 9.84 -18.19 -17.53
CA ASN A 19 10.44 -19.03 -16.49
C ASN A 19 11.70 -18.41 -15.85
N ALA A 20 12.35 -17.48 -16.57
CA ALA A 20 13.57 -16.84 -16.09
C ALA A 20 13.29 -15.59 -15.23
N ALA A 21 12.21 -14.85 -15.51
CA ALA A 21 11.95 -13.57 -14.85
C ALA A 21 10.45 -13.27 -14.67
N THR A 22 9.62 -13.41 -15.70
CA THR A 22 8.24 -12.89 -15.64
C THR A 22 7.36 -13.61 -14.62
N CYS A 23 7.59 -14.90 -14.38
CA CYS A 23 6.88 -15.63 -13.32
C CYS A 23 7.10 -14.99 -11.94
N HIS A 24 8.31 -14.50 -11.65
CA HIS A 24 8.63 -13.82 -10.40
C HIS A 24 7.93 -12.45 -10.29
N TYR A 25 7.81 -11.70 -11.39
CA TYR A 25 7.05 -10.45 -11.39
C TYR A 25 5.56 -10.66 -11.11
N LEU A 26 4.97 -11.70 -11.72
CA LEU A 26 3.56 -12.04 -11.51
C LEU A 26 3.32 -12.49 -10.06
N ALA A 27 4.16 -13.39 -9.55
CA ALA A 27 4.08 -13.85 -8.16
C ALA A 27 4.25 -12.69 -7.17
N ALA A 28 5.24 -11.81 -7.38
CA ALA A 28 5.45 -10.64 -6.53
C ALA A 28 4.24 -9.68 -6.56
N SER A 29 3.66 -9.44 -7.74
CA SER A 29 2.46 -8.61 -7.88
C SER A 29 1.27 -9.23 -7.13
N GLU A 30 1.06 -10.54 -7.26
CA GLU A 30 -0.01 -11.25 -6.56
C GLU A 30 0.17 -11.18 -5.04
N LEU A 31 1.38 -11.43 -4.54
CA LEU A 31 1.71 -11.34 -3.12
C LEU A 31 1.45 -9.93 -2.57
N PHE A 32 1.82 -8.89 -3.32
CA PHE A 32 1.52 -7.51 -2.95
C PHE A 32 0.01 -7.23 -2.87
N HIS A 33 -0.77 -7.71 -3.85
CA HIS A 33 -2.22 -7.52 -3.85
C HIS A 33 -2.93 -8.31 -2.75
N ASN A 34 -2.48 -9.54 -2.46
CA ASN A 34 -3.07 -10.38 -1.42
C ASN A 34 -2.67 -9.90 -0.02
N ASN A 35 -1.49 -9.28 0.10
CA ASN A 35 -0.87 -8.79 1.33
C ASN A 35 -0.96 -9.78 2.50
N LEU A 36 0.09 -10.59 2.63
CA LEU A 36 0.20 -11.59 3.68
C LEU A 36 0.31 -10.97 5.08
N ILE A 37 0.72 -9.71 5.18
CA ILE A 37 0.94 -9.03 6.45
C ILE A 37 -0.35 -8.32 6.86
N LYS A 38 -0.89 -8.70 8.02
CA LYS A 38 -2.09 -8.09 8.61
C LYS A 38 -1.75 -6.93 9.53
N CYS A 39 -1.03 -5.95 9.02
CA CYS A 39 -0.69 -4.73 9.75
C CYS A 39 -1.39 -3.52 9.13
N PRO A 40 -1.69 -2.46 9.91
CA PRO A 40 -2.17 -1.21 9.35
C PRO A 40 -1.21 -0.67 8.28
N ALA A 41 -1.75 -0.05 7.23
CA ALA A 41 -0.98 0.44 6.10
C ALA A 41 -1.36 1.88 5.77
N LEU A 42 -0.37 2.69 5.38
CA LEU A 42 -0.56 4.05 4.88
C LEU A 42 -0.28 4.09 3.38
N LEU A 43 -1.28 4.47 2.59
CA LEU A 43 -1.16 4.68 1.16
C LEU A 43 -1.12 6.18 0.85
N LEU A 44 -0.04 6.60 0.19
CA LEU A 44 0.23 7.97 -0.22
C LEU A 44 0.21 8.04 -1.75
N VAL A 45 -0.74 8.77 -2.32
CA VAL A 45 -0.98 8.76 -3.78
C VAL A 45 -1.26 10.15 -4.32
N SER A 46 -1.28 10.31 -5.65
CA SER A 46 -1.73 11.53 -6.30
C SER A 46 -2.59 11.28 -7.53
N LYS A 47 -3.57 12.15 -7.78
CA LYS A 47 -4.43 12.06 -8.96
C LYS A 47 -3.69 12.32 -10.26
N SER A 48 -2.64 13.15 -10.22
CA SER A 48 -1.84 13.50 -11.40
C SER A 48 -0.72 12.51 -11.72
N ASP A 49 -0.56 11.42 -10.96
CA ASP A 49 0.52 10.45 -11.18
C ASP A 49 0.20 9.56 -12.40
N PRO A 50 0.95 9.67 -13.52
CA PRO A 50 0.69 8.88 -14.72
C PRO A 50 1.18 7.43 -14.61
N ILE A 51 1.98 7.10 -13.58
CA ILE A 51 2.56 5.78 -13.35
C ILE A 51 1.77 5.08 -12.24
N GLY A 52 1.67 5.72 -11.07
CA GLY A 52 0.95 5.23 -9.89
C GLY A 52 -0.53 5.61 -9.90
N SER A 53 -1.29 5.09 -10.86
CA SER A 53 -2.69 5.52 -11.06
C SER A 53 -3.54 5.42 -9.79
N ILE A 54 -4.42 6.40 -9.57
CA ILE A 54 -5.36 6.39 -8.44
C ILE A 54 -6.27 5.16 -8.48
N ILE A 55 -6.70 4.73 -9.67
CA ILE A 55 -7.61 3.60 -9.85
C ILE A 55 -6.95 2.30 -9.35
N SER A 56 -5.69 2.07 -9.71
CA SER A 56 -4.93 0.89 -9.25
C SER A 56 -4.75 0.89 -7.73
N ASN A 57 -4.37 2.03 -7.14
CA ASN A 57 -4.18 2.15 -5.70
C ASN A 57 -5.49 2.02 -4.92
N GLU A 58 -6.60 2.53 -5.45
CA GLU A 58 -7.93 2.40 -4.85
C GLU A 58 -8.41 0.93 -4.88
N ALA A 59 -8.11 0.18 -5.93
CA ALA A 59 -8.40 -1.24 -5.99
C ALA A 59 -7.63 -2.02 -4.91
N ILE A 60 -6.36 -1.69 -4.69
CA ILE A 60 -5.54 -2.25 -3.61
C ILE A 60 -6.12 -1.89 -2.24
N ARG A 61 -6.43 -0.61 -2.01
CA ARG A 61 -7.05 -0.13 -0.76
C ARG A 61 -8.28 -0.94 -0.42
N LYS A 62 -9.22 -1.08 -1.36
CA LYS A 62 -10.45 -1.87 -1.18
C LYS A 62 -10.15 -3.33 -0.86
N LYS A 63 -9.24 -3.97 -1.61
CA LYS A 63 -8.87 -5.36 -1.39
C LYS A 63 -8.28 -5.57 0.01
N TRP A 64 -7.40 -4.67 0.45
CA TRP A 64 -6.80 -4.74 1.78
C TRP A 64 -7.82 -4.47 2.89
N THR A 65 -8.68 -3.46 2.74
CA THR A 65 -9.76 -3.19 3.70
C THR A 65 -10.72 -4.37 3.83
N ASN A 66 -11.10 -5.01 2.73
CA ASN A 66 -11.92 -6.23 2.74
C ASN A 66 -11.22 -7.42 3.43
N ASN A 67 -9.89 -7.42 3.42
CA ASN A 67 -9.05 -8.41 4.07
C ASN A 67 -8.71 -8.05 5.54
N ASN A 68 -9.54 -7.19 6.17
CA ASN A 68 -9.43 -6.70 7.54
C ASN A 68 -8.13 -5.94 7.84
N ILE A 69 -7.51 -5.35 6.81
CA ILE A 69 -6.34 -4.49 7.00
C ILE A 69 -6.83 -3.04 7.13
N LYS A 70 -6.43 -2.37 8.22
CA LYS A 70 -6.72 -0.95 8.42
C LYS A 70 -5.85 -0.11 7.48
N VAL A 71 -6.46 0.47 6.45
CA VAL A 71 -5.74 1.27 5.45
C VAL A 71 -6.02 2.76 5.64
N HIS A 72 -4.98 3.53 5.91
CA HIS A 72 -4.96 4.98 5.90
C HIS A 72 -4.65 5.47 4.48
N TRP A 73 -5.28 6.57 4.07
CA TRP A 73 -5.22 7.03 2.70
C TRP A 73 -5.04 8.55 2.64
N LYS A 74 -4.03 8.99 1.89
CA LYS A 74 -3.82 10.38 1.52
C LYS A 74 -3.65 10.48 0.02
N CYS A 75 -4.47 11.32 -0.61
CA CYS A 75 -4.41 11.60 -2.04
C CYS A 75 -4.25 13.09 -2.30
N TRP A 76 -3.15 13.47 -2.95
CA TRP A 76 -2.91 14.85 -3.40
C TRP A 76 -3.45 15.08 -4.81
N GLU A 77 -3.90 16.30 -5.09
CA GLU A 77 -4.40 16.68 -6.41
C GLU A 77 -3.32 16.57 -7.48
N ASP A 78 -2.18 17.24 -7.27
CA ASP A 78 -1.18 17.39 -8.32
C ASP A 78 0.26 17.19 -7.81
N SER A 79 0.73 15.96 -7.76
CA SER A 79 2.16 15.66 -7.58
C SER A 79 2.61 14.57 -8.53
N LYS A 80 3.83 14.74 -9.05
CA LYS A 80 4.46 13.76 -9.94
C LYS A 80 4.77 12.47 -9.16
N HIS A 81 4.98 11.39 -9.90
CA HIS A 81 5.39 10.10 -9.36
C HIS A 81 6.58 10.27 -8.38
N VAL A 82 6.44 9.74 -7.16
CA VAL A 82 7.47 9.77 -6.10
C VAL A 82 7.86 11.18 -5.64
N SER A 83 7.09 12.22 -6.00
CA SER A 83 7.44 13.63 -5.71
C SER A 83 6.55 14.27 -4.63
N HIS A 84 5.70 13.48 -3.97
CA HIS A 84 4.75 13.96 -2.95
C HIS A 84 5.47 14.67 -1.79
N PHE A 85 6.56 14.06 -1.28
CA PHE A 85 7.35 14.62 -0.18
C PHE A 85 7.99 15.96 -0.55
N LEU A 86 8.52 16.08 -1.77
CA LEU A 86 9.18 17.32 -2.20
C LEU A 86 8.19 18.46 -2.34
N LYS A 87 6.99 18.19 -2.89
CA LYS A 87 5.98 19.21 -3.12
C LYS A 87 5.18 19.58 -1.87
N TYR A 88 4.80 18.58 -1.07
CA TYR A 88 3.92 18.74 0.09
C TYR A 88 4.62 18.32 1.38
N LYS A 89 5.85 18.78 1.59
CA LYS A 89 6.73 18.29 2.67
C LYS A 89 6.06 18.31 4.05
N SER A 90 5.50 19.46 4.44
CA SER A 90 4.85 19.62 5.75
C SER A 90 3.64 18.70 5.92
N ASP A 91 2.74 18.68 4.93
CA ASP A 91 1.54 17.84 4.95
C ASP A 91 1.88 16.34 4.88
N TYR A 92 2.92 15.97 4.14
CA TYR A 92 3.45 14.60 4.08
C TYR A 92 3.97 14.15 5.45
N ILE A 93 4.84 14.94 6.07
CA ILE A 93 5.42 14.63 7.40
C ILE A 93 4.30 14.53 8.43
N ASN A 94 3.40 15.52 8.49
CA ASN A 94 2.28 15.50 9.42
C ASN A 94 1.37 14.27 9.18
N THR A 95 1.11 13.89 7.92
CA THR A 95 0.33 12.67 7.60
C THR A 95 1.03 11.41 8.12
N LEU A 96 2.35 11.33 7.97
CA LEU A 96 3.15 10.20 8.43
C LEU A 96 3.21 10.12 9.96
N GLU A 97 3.47 11.24 10.64
CA GLU A 97 3.52 11.32 12.10
C GLU A 97 2.17 10.93 12.71
N ASN A 98 1.06 11.50 12.21
CA ASN A 98 -0.29 11.12 12.67
C ASN A 98 -0.60 9.63 12.46
N PHE A 99 -0.09 9.04 11.36
CA PHE A 99 -0.24 7.61 11.15
C PHE A 99 0.53 6.80 12.21
N LEU A 100 1.80 7.14 12.44
CA LEU A 100 2.64 6.46 13.43
C LEU A 100 2.08 6.60 14.85
N ASP A 101 1.66 7.80 15.25
CA ASP A 101 1.02 8.05 16.54
C ASP A 101 -0.25 7.19 16.70
N SER A 102 -1.03 7.03 15.62
CA SER A 102 -2.21 6.18 15.65
C SER A 102 -1.89 4.71 15.89
N LEU A 103 -0.71 4.23 15.47
CA LEU A 103 -0.26 2.86 15.73
C LEU A 103 0.16 2.68 17.18
N ILE A 104 0.95 3.62 17.73
CA ILE A 104 1.40 3.60 19.12
C ILE A 104 0.19 3.62 20.06
N LEU A 105 -0.81 4.45 19.77
CA LEU A 105 -2.04 4.50 20.56
C LEU A 105 -2.87 3.21 20.47
N GLN A 106 -2.79 2.46 19.37
CA GLN A 106 -3.44 1.16 19.25
C GLN A 106 -2.73 0.09 20.07
N GLU A 107 -1.39 0.03 20.00
CA GLU A 107 -0.57 -0.89 20.78
C GLU A 107 -0.83 -0.73 22.29
N ASN A 108 -0.85 0.50 22.78
CA ASN A 108 -1.17 0.79 24.19
C ASN A 108 -2.60 0.33 24.59
N LYS A 109 -3.58 0.41 23.69
CA LYS A 109 -4.94 -0.09 23.97
C LYS A 109 -5.01 -1.61 23.99
N ASP A 110 -4.27 -2.25 23.10
CA ASP A 110 -4.16 -3.70 23.00
C ASP A 110 -3.34 -4.30 24.16
N GLU A 111 -2.51 -3.53 24.86
CA GLU A 111 -1.86 -3.92 26.12
C GLU A 111 -2.76 -3.75 27.36
N ILE A 112 -3.66 -2.76 27.36
CA ILE A 112 -4.58 -2.48 28.49
C ILE A 112 -5.77 -3.47 28.50
N LEU A 113 -6.26 -3.92 27.33
CA LEU A 113 -7.34 -4.90 27.22
C LEU A 113 -7.04 -6.30 27.84
N PRO A 114 -5.86 -6.91 27.67
CA PRO A 114 -5.54 -8.23 28.23
C PRO A 114 -5.36 -8.23 29.75
N GLN A 115 -5.17 -7.06 30.39
CA GLN A 115 -5.01 -6.98 31.85
C GLN A 115 -6.36 -6.97 32.60
N LYS A 116 -7.45 -6.49 31.97
CA LYS A 116 -8.79 -6.47 32.61
C LYS A 116 -9.46 -7.84 32.72
N GLN A 117 -9.00 -8.86 32.00
CA GLN A 117 -9.58 -10.22 32.06
C GLN A 117 -8.95 -11.12 33.13
N LYS A 118 -7.79 -10.76 33.72
CA LYS A 118 -7.13 -11.60 34.74
C LYS A 118 -7.65 -11.39 36.17
N VAL A 119 -8.47 -10.38 36.43
CA VAL A 119 -8.94 -10.05 37.79
C VAL A 119 -10.19 -10.84 38.20
N HIS A 120 -10.92 -11.45 37.26
CA HIS A 120 -12.17 -12.18 37.54
C HIS A 120 -12.06 -13.72 37.54
N ALA A 121 -10.85 -14.28 37.43
CA ALA A 121 -10.63 -15.74 37.37
C ALA A 121 -10.07 -16.35 38.68
N ASN A 122 -10.06 -15.61 39.78
CA ASN A 122 -9.67 -16.11 41.10
C ASN A 122 -10.73 -15.71 42.15
N LEU A 123 -11.90 -16.36 42.09
CA LEU A 123 -12.84 -16.51 43.20
C LEU A 123 -13.47 -17.89 43.11
#